data_AF-A0A1A8QBW3-F1
#
_entry.id   AF-A0A1A8QBW3-F1
#
_cell.length_a   1.000
_cell.length_b   1.000
_cell.length_c   1.000
_cell.angle_alpha   90.00
_cell.angle_beta   90.00
_cell.angle_gamma   90.00
#
_symmetry.space_group_name_H-M   'P 1'
#
loop_
_entity.id
_entity.type
_entity.pdbx_description
1 polymer ?
#
loop_
_entity_poly.entity_id
_entity_poly.type
_entity_poly.pdbx_seq_one_letter_code
_entity_poly.pdbx_strand_id
1 'polypeptide(L)'
;AQASLSKAREEGGQVRLVTKENVFTKRRSGSSQTPPAAERQDKQPCKAEEEQPSSESSYLQAVDSHGVPLCLSCQEACPTSGGAWDTRFCCQRCQEEFQLRSSQTYMRSRVLEAEQGVCQHCSLHAHELFLKVRDAPPSQRKEMLENTWLAQLSLKQLNEMIRAPVEGHFWQVDHIRPVYKGGGQCSLDNLQTLCTVCHRSRTAQQARERSQMRKSVKASKVASDITRFFIRK
;
A
#
# COMPACT_ATOMS: atom_id res chain seq x y z
N ALA A 1 6.52 -8.00 9.58
CA ALA A 1 6.73 -7.77 11.03
C ALA A 1 6.33 -8.99 11.86
N GLN A 2 5.06 -9.43 11.86
CA GLN A 2 4.61 -10.56 12.68
C GLN A 2 5.43 -11.85 12.47
N ALA A 3 5.74 -12.21 11.21
CA ALA A 3 6.57 -13.38 10.90
C ALA A 3 7.97 -13.32 11.54
N SER A 4 8.64 -12.17 11.47
CA SER A 4 9.95 -11.97 12.10
C SER A 4 9.86 -12.02 13.64
N LEU A 5 8.75 -11.55 14.24
CA LEU A 5 8.51 -11.65 15.68
C LEU A 5 8.28 -13.09 16.13
N SER A 6 7.56 -13.89 15.34
CA SER A 6 7.37 -15.32 15.61
C SER A 6 8.71 -16.07 15.55
N LYS A 7 9.50 -15.86 14.48
CA LYS A 7 10.82 -16.50 14.33
C LYS A 7 11.76 -16.16 15.49
N ALA A 8 11.83 -14.89 15.90
CA ALA A 8 12.63 -14.50 17.05
C ALA A 8 12.18 -15.23 18.34
N ARG A 9 10.87 -15.42 18.57
CA ARG A 9 10.40 -16.17 19.75
C ARG A 9 10.78 -17.66 19.67
N GLU A 10 10.71 -18.26 18.50
CA GLU A 10 11.05 -19.67 18.26
C GLU A 10 12.56 -19.92 18.42
N GLU A 11 13.40 -18.98 17.99
CA GLU A 11 14.86 -19.10 18.01
C GLU A 11 15.51 -18.55 19.30
N GLY A 12 14.72 -18.15 20.30
CA GLY A 12 15.23 -17.58 21.56
C GLY A 12 15.81 -16.16 21.41
N GLY A 13 15.43 -15.46 20.35
CA GLY A 13 15.75 -14.07 20.06
C GLY A 13 14.89 -13.05 20.81
N GLN A 14 15.11 -11.76 20.51
CA GLN A 14 14.54 -10.64 21.26
C GLN A 14 13.93 -9.60 20.32
N VAL A 15 13.26 -8.59 20.89
CA VAL A 15 12.72 -7.44 20.15
C VAL A 15 13.28 -6.17 20.74
N ARG A 16 13.82 -5.28 19.90
CA ARG A 16 14.32 -3.97 20.29
C ARG A 16 13.58 -2.85 19.57
N LEU A 17 13.43 -1.70 20.22
CA LEU A 17 12.93 -0.48 19.60
C LEU A 17 14.10 0.23 18.90
N VAL A 18 13.91 0.59 17.63
CA VAL A 18 14.87 1.37 16.86
C VAL A 18 14.23 2.72 16.52
N THR A 19 14.81 3.80 17.03
CA THR A 19 14.43 5.17 16.73
C THR A 19 15.30 5.71 15.59
N LYS A 20 14.69 6.46 14.67
CA LYS A 20 15.45 7.22 13.67
C LYS A 20 16.04 8.45 14.34
N GLU A 21 17.34 8.45 14.58
CA GLU A 21 18.03 9.66 15.04
C GLU A 21 17.99 10.70 13.91
N ASN A 22 17.24 11.79 14.12
CA ASN A 22 17.30 12.94 13.22
C ASN A 22 18.62 13.66 13.47
N VAL A 23 19.61 13.43 12.61
CA VAL A 23 20.89 14.15 12.62
C VAL A 23 20.68 15.57 12.08
N PHE A 24 19.95 16.40 12.84
CA PHE A 24 19.83 17.85 12.62
C PHE A 24 19.97 18.58 13.97
N THR A 25 21.03 18.26 14.71
CA THR A 25 21.41 19.01 15.91
C THR A 25 22.26 20.22 15.51
N LYS A 26 21.56 21.35 15.33
CA LYS A 26 21.94 22.73 15.69
C LYS A 26 23.42 22.91 16.10
N ARG A 27 24.26 23.37 15.17
CA ARG A 27 25.58 23.93 15.50
C ARG A 27 25.39 25.14 16.43
N ARG A 28 25.61 24.93 17.74
CA ARG A 28 25.88 26.00 18.70
C ARG A 28 27.15 26.74 18.25
N SER A 29 26.99 27.95 17.73
CA SER A 29 28.08 28.93 17.67
C SER A 29 27.77 30.00 18.70
N GLY A 30 28.59 30.07 19.75
CA GLY A 30 28.60 31.19 20.66
C GLY A 30 29.40 32.35 20.06
N SER A 31 28.91 33.56 20.22
CA SER A 31 29.74 34.73 20.56
C SER A 31 28.82 35.89 20.94
N SER A 32 29.04 36.41 22.13
CA SER A 32 28.52 37.68 22.62
C SER A 32 29.09 38.84 21.79
N GLN A 33 28.28 39.87 21.53
CA GLN A 33 28.54 41.30 21.79
C GLN A 33 27.45 42.18 21.12
N THR A 34 26.87 43.08 21.91
CA THR A 34 26.03 44.23 21.49
C THR A 34 26.95 45.40 21.07
N PRO A 35 26.49 46.45 20.34
CA PRO A 35 25.73 47.57 20.95
C PRO A 35 24.72 48.25 19.93
N PRO A 36 24.15 49.47 20.10
CA PRO A 36 22.69 49.69 20.00
C PRO A 36 22.22 50.71 18.93
N ALA A 37 20.89 50.90 18.89
CA ALA A 37 20.11 52.06 18.40
C ALA A 37 19.74 52.15 16.90
N ALA A 38 18.43 52.11 16.59
CA ALA A 38 17.63 53.27 16.12
C ALA A 38 16.23 52.82 15.64
N GLU A 39 15.29 53.75 15.72
CA GLU A 39 13.84 53.65 15.53
C GLU A 39 13.35 53.30 14.08
N ARG A 40 12.19 52.63 13.93
CA ARG A 40 10.90 53.14 13.36
C ARG A 40 10.03 52.07 12.65
N GLN A 41 8.79 51.99 13.13
CA GLN A 41 7.47 51.90 12.44
C GLN A 41 7.08 50.76 11.48
N ASP A 42 5.97 50.12 11.87
CA ASP A 42 4.78 49.71 11.08
C ASP A 42 4.86 48.49 10.13
N LYS A 43 4.28 47.35 10.58
CA LYS A 43 3.09 46.66 9.99
C LYS A 43 3.02 45.18 10.44
N GLN A 44 1.83 44.75 10.85
CA GLN A 44 1.43 43.41 11.28
C GLN A 44 0.51 42.78 10.20
N PRO A 45 0.20 41.48 10.17
CA PRO A 45 1.01 40.26 10.28
C PRO A 45 0.86 39.35 9.03
N CYS A 46 1.88 38.57 8.69
CA CYS A 46 1.72 37.37 7.86
C CYS A 46 1.87 36.12 8.74
N LYS A 47 0.79 35.34 8.84
CA LYS A 47 0.78 34.01 9.47
C LYS A 47 1.80 33.13 8.74
N ALA A 48 2.94 32.88 9.41
CA ALA A 48 3.76 31.72 9.12
C ALA A 48 2.96 30.49 9.60
N GLU A 49 2.59 29.63 8.66
CA GLU A 49 2.03 28.33 8.99
C GLU A 49 3.12 27.52 9.69
N GLU A 50 2.78 27.07 10.90
CA GLU A 50 3.62 26.28 11.78
C GLU A 50 4.05 25.00 11.07
N GLU A 51 5.36 24.85 10.82
CA GLU A 51 5.99 23.57 10.51
C GLU A 51 5.70 22.61 11.68
N GLN A 52 4.80 21.65 11.45
CA GLN A 52 4.50 20.63 12.43
C GLN A 52 5.74 19.76 12.73
N PRO A 53 6.00 19.42 14.00
CA PRO A 53 7.19 18.67 14.39
C PRO A 53 7.14 17.25 13.81
N SER A 54 8.22 16.87 13.13
CA SER A 54 8.42 15.53 12.58
C SER A 54 8.24 14.49 13.68
N SER A 55 7.21 13.64 13.55
CA SER A 55 7.07 12.42 14.34
C SER A 55 8.40 11.65 14.30
N GLU A 56 8.97 11.39 15.48
CA GLU A 56 10.13 10.50 15.61
C GLU A 56 9.74 9.13 15.03
N SER A 57 10.36 8.76 13.92
CA SER A 57 10.06 7.50 13.25
C SER A 57 10.74 6.39 14.03
N SER A 58 9.97 5.61 14.80
CA SER A 58 10.48 4.43 15.51
C SER A 58 9.84 3.15 14.98
N TYR A 59 10.55 2.03 15.05
CA TYR A 59 10.02 0.72 14.68
C TYR A 59 10.57 -0.40 15.56
N LEU A 60 9.83 -1.50 15.64
CA LEU A 60 10.23 -2.71 16.35
C LEU A 60 11.05 -3.63 15.45
N GLN A 61 12.26 -3.99 15.90
CA GLN A 61 13.17 -4.90 15.20
C GLN A 61 13.29 -6.21 15.97
N ALA A 62 12.98 -7.31 15.30
CA ALA A 62 13.24 -8.65 15.79
C ALA A 62 14.72 -9.00 15.54
N VAL A 63 15.37 -9.62 16.53
CA VAL A 63 16.73 -10.14 16.43
C VAL A 63 16.74 -11.63 16.79
N ASP A 64 17.71 -12.37 16.28
CA ASP A 64 17.94 -13.77 16.67
C ASP A 64 18.57 -13.88 18.07
N SER A 65 18.90 -15.11 18.50
CA SER A 65 19.56 -15.39 19.79
C SER A 65 20.96 -14.79 19.92
N HIS A 66 21.60 -14.45 18.81
CA HIS A 66 22.91 -13.79 18.75
C HIS A 66 22.80 -12.26 18.68
N GLY A 67 21.58 -11.71 18.69
CA GLY A 67 21.33 -10.27 18.57
C GLY A 67 21.43 -9.73 17.15
N VAL A 68 21.47 -10.61 16.13
CA VAL A 68 21.50 -10.22 14.71
C VAL A 68 20.09 -9.88 14.23
N PRO A 69 19.87 -8.74 13.57
CA PRO A 69 18.55 -8.36 13.07
C PRO A 69 17.97 -9.35 12.06
N LEU A 70 16.68 -9.67 12.19
CA LEU A 70 15.96 -10.50 11.24
C LEU A 70 15.30 -9.64 10.16
N CYS A 71 15.46 -10.05 8.91
CA CYS A 71 14.85 -9.37 7.77
C CYS A 71 13.32 -9.37 7.86
N LEU A 72 12.69 -8.22 7.62
CA LEU A 72 11.23 -8.11 7.61
C LEU A 72 10.56 -8.85 6.45
N SER A 73 11.30 -9.15 5.39
CA SER A 73 10.80 -9.82 4.18
C SER A 73 10.95 -11.34 4.23
N CYS A 74 12.20 -11.83 4.39
CA CYS A 74 12.55 -13.26 4.32
C CYS A 74 12.85 -13.89 5.68
N GLN A 75 12.88 -13.10 6.76
CA GLN A 75 13.19 -13.55 8.12
C GLN A 75 14.63 -14.10 8.31
N GLU A 76 15.51 -14.02 7.31
CA GLU A 76 16.93 -14.36 7.48
C GLU A 76 17.71 -13.25 8.18
N ALA A 77 18.84 -13.62 8.77
CA ALA A 77 19.75 -12.69 9.44
C ALA A 77 20.25 -11.61 8.47
N CYS A 78 20.12 -10.35 8.87
CA CYS A 78 20.63 -9.21 8.12
C CYS A 78 22.14 -9.06 8.35
N PRO A 79 22.90 -8.57 7.34
CA PRO A 79 24.27 -8.14 7.55
C PRO A 79 24.32 -7.08 8.67
N THR A 80 25.30 -7.17 9.55
CA THR A 80 25.51 -6.20 10.66
C THR A 80 26.26 -4.95 10.21
N SER A 81 26.45 -4.74 8.90
CA SER A 81 27.09 -3.57 8.34
C SER A 81 26.10 -2.40 8.26
N GLY A 82 26.25 -1.40 9.13
CA GLY A 82 25.45 -0.17 9.12
C GLY A 82 24.79 0.14 10.47
N GLY A 83 24.00 1.21 10.53
CA GLY A 83 23.24 1.56 11.72
C GLY A 83 22.04 0.63 11.91
N ALA A 84 21.45 0.59 13.12
CA ALA A 84 20.28 -0.24 13.41
C ALA A 84 19.07 0.05 12.49
N TRP A 85 19.02 1.23 11.86
CA TRP A 85 18.01 1.63 10.89
C TRP A 85 18.18 0.97 9.51
N ASP A 86 19.41 0.62 9.15
CA ASP A 86 19.78 0.06 7.84
C ASP A 86 19.59 -1.47 7.81
N THR A 87 19.59 -2.12 8.97
CA THR A 87 19.49 -3.58 9.10
C THR A 87 18.03 -4.10 9.09
N ARG A 88 17.08 -3.37 8.49
CA ARG A 88 15.68 -3.82 8.35
C ARG A 88 15.51 -4.92 7.30
N PHE A 89 16.39 -4.91 6.31
CA PHE A 89 16.36 -5.82 5.18
C PHE A 89 17.78 -6.34 4.90
N CYS A 90 17.89 -7.62 4.53
CA CYS A 90 19.18 -8.21 4.19
C CYS A 90 19.70 -7.75 2.81
N CYS A 91 18.81 -7.28 1.94
CA CYS A 91 19.13 -6.79 0.61
C CYS A 91 18.00 -5.90 0.05
N GLN A 92 18.31 -5.18 -1.04
CA GLN A 92 17.35 -4.33 -1.76
C GLN A 92 16.12 -5.11 -2.21
N ARG A 93 16.29 -6.32 -2.76
CA ARG A 93 15.18 -7.18 -3.19
C ARG A 93 14.16 -7.43 -2.07
N CYS A 94 14.63 -7.75 -0.87
CA CYS A 94 13.74 -7.95 0.28
C CYS A 94 13.04 -6.66 0.72
N GLN A 95 13.70 -5.50 0.59
CA GLN A 95 13.03 -4.23 0.83
C GLN A 95 11.88 -4.01 -0.17
N GLU A 96 12.11 -4.25 -1.45
CA GLU A 96 11.10 -4.06 -2.50
C GLU A 96 9.93 -5.05 -2.37
N GLU A 97 10.20 -6.33 -2.14
CA GLU A 97 9.16 -7.34 -1.88
C GLU A 97 8.32 -7.00 -0.64
N PHE A 98 8.95 -6.43 0.40
CA PHE A 98 8.21 -5.94 1.55
C PHE A 98 7.32 -4.76 1.17
N GLN A 99 7.85 -3.77 0.45
CA GLN A 99 7.07 -2.61 0.01
C GLN A 99 5.92 -2.99 -0.93
N LEU A 100 6.11 -3.94 -1.85
CA LEU A 100 5.05 -4.46 -2.71
C LEU A 100 3.89 -5.07 -1.90
N ARG A 101 4.21 -5.74 -0.79
CA ARG A 101 3.19 -6.36 0.09
C ARG A 101 2.56 -5.38 1.07
N SER A 102 3.30 -4.36 1.52
CA SER A 102 2.86 -3.48 2.61
C SER A 102 2.38 -2.10 2.17
N SER A 103 2.76 -1.63 0.97
CA SER A 103 2.47 -0.28 0.47
C SER A 103 1.69 -0.33 -0.83
N GLN A 104 0.41 0.05 -0.76
CA GLN A 104 -0.47 0.15 -1.93
C GLN A 104 0.06 1.17 -2.95
N THR A 105 0.63 2.29 -2.50
CA THR A 105 1.21 3.31 -3.37
C THR A 105 2.41 2.77 -4.13
N TYR A 106 3.33 2.08 -3.44
CA TYR A 106 4.50 1.49 -4.08
C TYR A 106 4.10 0.41 -5.09
N MET A 107 3.17 -0.47 -4.70
CA MET A 107 2.62 -1.50 -5.57
C MET A 107 1.99 -0.91 -6.84
N ARG A 108 1.14 0.13 -6.70
CA ARG A 108 0.54 0.83 -7.85
C ARG A 108 1.60 1.47 -8.74
N SER A 109 2.62 2.10 -8.15
CA SER A 109 3.72 2.71 -8.91
C SER A 109 4.48 1.69 -9.75
N ARG A 110 4.81 0.53 -9.18
CA ARG A 110 5.54 -0.54 -9.88
C ARG A 110 4.72 -1.15 -11.02
N VAL A 111 3.43 -1.39 -10.79
CA VAL A 111 2.54 -1.92 -11.85
C VAL A 111 2.34 -0.89 -12.96
N LEU A 112 2.19 0.39 -12.61
CA LEU A 112 2.08 1.47 -13.59
C LEU A 112 3.37 1.62 -14.42
N GLU A 113 4.54 1.51 -13.78
CA GLU A 113 5.84 1.51 -14.47
C GLU A 113 5.95 0.36 -15.49
N ALA A 114 5.50 -0.84 -15.11
CA ALA A 114 5.56 -2.02 -15.96
C ALA A 114 4.54 -2.01 -17.12
N GLU A 115 3.30 -1.58 -16.85
CA GLU A 115 2.16 -1.77 -17.77
C GLU A 115 1.57 -0.46 -18.31
N GLN A 116 2.12 0.68 -17.91
CA GLN A 116 1.71 2.03 -18.34
C GLN A 116 0.22 2.35 -18.10
N GLY A 117 -0.43 1.60 -17.22
CA GLY A 117 -1.85 1.77 -16.92
C GLY A 117 -2.77 1.31 -18.04
N VAL A 118 -2.29 0.39 -18.89
CA VAL A 118 -3.07 -0.32 -19.90
C VAL A 118 -3.76 -1.51 -19.25
N CYS A 119 -5.08 -1.63 -19.45
CA CYS A 119 -5.83 -2.75 -18.91
C CYS A 119 -5.39 -4.07 -19.54
N GLN A 120 -4.94 -5.03 -18.74
CA GLN A 120 -4.49 -6.35 -19.21
C GLN A 120 -5.64 -7.25 -19.69
N HIS A 121 -6.90 -6.85 -19.48
CA HIS A 121 -8.06 -7.62 -19.95
C HIS A 121 -8.68 -7.08 -21.24
N CYS A 122 -8.74 -5.75 -21.42
CA CYS A 122 -9.39 -5.12 -22.57
C CYS A 122 -8.49 -4.16 -23.36
N SER A 123 -7.23 -4.02 -22.98
CA SER A 123 -6.21 -3.21 -23.64
C SER A 123 -6.49 -1.70 -23.71
N LEU A 124 -7.48 -1.20 -22.97
CA LEU A 124 -7.77 0.24 -22.90
C LEU A 124 -6.75 0.99 -22.02
N HIS A 125 -6.31 2.15 -22.50
CA HIS A 125 -5.35 3.04 -21.83
C HIS A 125 -6.01 3.84 -20.70
N ALA A 126 -6.25 3.19 -19.56
CA ALA A 126 -7.01 3.77 -18.46
C ALA A 126 -6.25 4.89 -17.73
N HIS A 127 -4.93 4.77 -17.56
CA HIS A 127 -4.13 5.85 -16.96
C HIS A 127 -4.03 7.08 -17.87
N GLU A 128 -3.91 6.89 -19.19
CA GLU A 128 -3.93 8.02 -20.13
C GLU A 128 -5.27 8.78 -20.09
N LEU A 129 -6.39 8.06 -20.03
CA LEU A 129 -7.70 8.68 -19.87
C LEU A 129 -7.81 9.45 -18.55
N PHE A 130 -7.24 8.92 -17.46
CA PHE A 130 -7.17 9.64 -16.18
C PHE A 130 -6.45 10.98 -16.34
N LEU A 131 -5.27 11.01 -16.98
CA LEU A 131 -4.52 12.26 -17.18
C LEU A 131 -5.34 13.28 -17.97
N LYS A 132 -5.97 12.84 -19.08
CA LYS A 132 -6.84 13.71 -19.90
C LYS A 132 -8.01 14.29 -19.09
N VAL A 133 -8.70 13.48 -18.28
CA VAL A 133 -9.85 13.93 -17.49
C VAL A 133 -9.42 14.82 -16.31
N ARG A 134 -8.29 14.51 -15.67
CA ARG A 134 -7.71 15.32 -14.57
C ARG A 134 -7.40 16.74 -15.05
N ASP A 135 -6.74 16.83 -16.20
CA ASP A 135 -6.24 18.10 -16.75
C ASP A 135 -7.35 18.90 -17.47
N ALA A 136 -8.49 18.27 -17.78
CA ALA A 136 -9.64 18.94 -18.38
C ALA A 136 -10.44 19.79 -17.36
N PRO A 137 -11.06 20.92 -17.82
CA PRO A 137 -12.00 21.70 -17.01
C PRO A 137 -13.18 20.86 -16.53
N PRO A 138 -13.69 21.06 -15.29
CA PRO A 138 -14.80 20.28 -14.75
C PRO A 138 -16.06 20.22 -15.64
N SER A 139 -16.33 21.27 -16.42
CA SER A 139 -17.47 21.34 -17.35
C SER A 139 -17.39 20.32 -18.49
N GLN A 140 -16.19 19.93 -18.93
CA GLN A 140 -15.98 19.01 -20.05
C GLN A 140 -15.91 17.54 -19.60
N ARG A 141 -15.60 17.28 -18.32
CA ARG A 141 -15.37 15.93 -17.81
C ARG A 141 -16.57 15.00 -17.98
N LYS A 142 -17.79 15.52 -17.90
CA LYS A 142 -19.01 14.73 -18.08
C LYS A 142 -19.05 14.10 -19.47
N GLU A 143 -18.95 14.93 -20.50
CA GLU A 143 -18.97 14.49 -21.90
C GLU A 143 -17.81 13.52 -22.21
N MET A 144 -16.61 13.82 -21.68
CA MET A 144 -15.45 12.93 -21.84
C MET A 144 -15.69 11.53 -21.26
N LEU A 145 -16.37 11.42 -20.12
CA LEU A 145 -16.64 10.13 -19.48
C LEU A 145 -17.79 9.38 -20.16
N GLU A 146 -18.84 10.09 -20.58
CA GLU A 146 -20.01 9.51 -21.27
C GLU A 146 -19.62 8.85 -22.61
N ASN A 147 -18.60 9.37 -23.29
CA ASN A 147 -18.10 8.83 -24.56
C ASN A 147 -17.05 7.71 -24.38
N THR A 148 -16.93 7.12 -23.19
CA THR A 148 -15.95 6.06 -22.90
C THR A 148 -16.60 4.83 -22.30
N TRP A 149 -15.82 3.74 -22.18
CA TRP A 149 -16.24 2.52 -21.49
C TRP A 149 -16.62 2.75 -20.03
N LEU A 150 -16.28 3.90 -19.41
CA LEU A 150 -16.62 4.20 -18.03
C LEU A 150 -18.09 4.61 -17.85
N ALA A 151 -18.81 4.91 -18.94
CA ALA A 151 -20.24 5.28 -18.89
C ALA A 151 -21.13 4.21 -18.23
N GLN A 152 -20.69 2.96 -18.18
CA GLN A 152 -21.39 1.86 -17.47
C GLN A 152 -21.19 1.84 -15.95
N LEU A 153 -20.35 2.73 -15.40
CA LEU A 153 -20.20 2.88 -13.95
C LEU A 153 -21.46 3.48 -13.33
N SER A 154 -21.56 3.44 -12.00
CA SER A 154 -22.73 4.02 -11.33
C SER A 154 -22.68 5.54 -11.42
N LEU A 155 -23.86 6.18 -11.47
CA LEU A 155 -23.97 7.64 -11.47
C LEU A 155 -23.20 8.29 -10.30
N LYS A 156 -23.19 7.63 -9.13
CA LYS A 156 -22.40 8.07 -7.97
C LYS A 156 -20.91 8.16 -8.30
N GLN A 157 -20.33 7.11 -8.88
CA GLN A 157 -18.91 7.09 -9.24
C GLN A 157 -18.60 8.10 -10.35
N LEU A 158 -19.44 8.20 -11.37
CA LEU A 158 -19.26 9.19 -12.45
C LEU A 158 -19.25 10.62 -11.88
N ASN A 159 -20.15 10.94 -10.95
CA ASN A 159 -20.18 12.24 -10.28
C ASN A 159 -18.93 12.51 -9.42
N GLU A 160 -18.37 11.49 -8.76
CA GLU A 160 -17.10 11.59 -8.03
C GLU A 160 -15.94 11.88 -9.01
N MET A 161 -15.91 11.21 -10.16
CA MET A 161 -14.91 11.41 -11.21
C MET A 161 -14.98 12.80 -11.85
N ILE A 162 -16.17 13.34 -12.08
CA ILE A 162 -16.35 14.70 -12.61
C ILE A 162 -15.84 15.74 -11.62
N ARG A 163 -16.15 15.56 -10.32
CA ARG A 163 -15.78 16.51 -9.27
C ARG A 163 -14.28 16.50 -8.99
N ALA A 164 -13.72 15.32 -8.75
CA ALA A 164 -12.33 15.12 -8.35
C ALA A 164 -11.83 13.77 -8.88
N PRO A 165 -11.34 13.71 -10.13
CA PRO A 165 -10.83 12.47 -10.68
C PRO A 165 -9.55 12.07 -9.94
N VAL A 166 -9.50 10.82 -9.47
CA VAL A 166 -8.28 10.20 -8.93
C VAL A 166 -7.98 8.94 -9.75
N GLU A 167 -6.72 8.53 -9.78
CA GLU A 167 -6.28 7.39 -10.61
C GLU A 167 -7.10 6.12 -10.39
N GLY A 168 -7.45 5.83 -9.14
CA GLY A 168 -8.24 4.65 -8.75
C GLY A 168 -9.65 4.60 -9.36
N HIS A 169 -10.16 5.71 -9.89
CA HIS A 169 -11.42 5.71 -10.62
C HIS A 169 -11.30 5.09 -12.02
N PHE A 170 -10.10 5.05 -12.58
CA PHE A 170 -9.87 4.61 -13.96
C PHE A 170 -9.27 3.21 -14.02
N TRP A 171 -8.35 2.89 -13.11
CA TRP A 171 -7.68 1.60 -13.06
C TRP A 171 -7.29 1.16 -11.65
N GLN A 172 -7.17 -0.15 -11.48
CA GLN A 172 -6.86 -0.83 -10.23
C GLN A 172 -5.77 -1.88 -10.48
N VAL A 173 -4.98 -2.14 -9.44
CA VAL A 173 -4.08 -3.30 -9.41
C VAL A 173 -4.89 -4.50 -8.92
N ASP A 174 -4.82 -5.59 -9.65
CA ASP A 174 -5.46 -6.84 -9.27
C ASP A 174 -4.49 -8.02 -9.38
N HIS A 175 -4.77 -9.11 -8.69
CA HIS A 175 -3.89 -10.29 -8.70
C HIS A 175 -4.18 -11.14 -9.94
N ILE A 176 -3.18 -11.59 -10.72
CA ILE A 176 -3.38 -12.56 -11.82
C ILE A 176 -4.01 -13.85 -11.30
N ARG A 177 -3.40 -14.46 -10.28
CA ARG A 177 -3.99 -15.55 -9.52
C ARG A 177 -4.50 -14.99 -8.19
N PRO A 178 -5.81 -15.09 -7.90
CA PRO A 178 -6.37 -14.53 -6.67
C PRO A 178 -5.89 -15.30 -5.43
N VAL A 179 -5.79 -14.59 -4.30
CA VAL A 179 -5.30 -15.12 -3.02
C VAL A 179 -6.03 -16.38 -2.58
N TYR A 180 -7.37 -16.46 -2.72
CA TYR A 180 -8.15 -17.64 -2.30
C TYR A 180 -7.87 -18.90 -3.12
N LYS A 181 -7.24 -18.78 -4.30
CA LYS A 181 -6.76 -19.92 -5.10
C LYS A 181 -5.26 -20.18 -4.89
N GLY A 182 -4.65 -19.65 -3.82
CA GLY A 182 -3.22 -19.81 -3.54
C GLY A 182 -2.31 -18.77 -4.18
N GLY A 183 -2.84 -17.67 -4.72
CA GLY A 183 -2.04 -16.54 -5.22
C GLY A 183 -1.52 -15.60 -4.13
N GLY A 184 -1.25 -16.11 -2.92
CA GLY A 184 -0.99 -15.33 -1.71
C GLY A 184 0.29 -14.49 -1.69
N GLN A 185 0.99 -14.35 -2.81
CA GLN A 185 2.16 -13.50 -2.94
C GLN A 185 1.81 -12.28 -3.81
N CYS A 186 1.98 -11.08 -3.23
CA CYS A 186 2.04 -9.82 -3.99
C CYS A 186 3.42 -9.69 -4.66
N SER A 187 3.81 -10.69 -5.45
CA SER A 187 4.94 -10.54 -6.37
C SER A 187 4.48 -9.70 -7.55
N LEU A 188 5.39 -8.91 -8.13
CA LEU A 188 5.05 -8.07 -9.28
C LEU A 188 4.48 -8.91 -10.44
N ASP A 189 5.03 -10.10 -10.67
CA ASP A 189 4.58 -11.06 -11.70
C ASP A 189 3.16 -11.58 -11.51
N ASN A 190 2.60 -11.46 -10.30
CA ASN A 190 1.23 -11.88 -10.00
C ASN A 190 0.28 -10.67 -9.90
N LEU A 191 0.71 -9.49 -10.32
CA LEU A 191 -0.12 -8.28 -10.37
C LEU A 191 -0.41 -7.91 -11.82
N GLN A 192 -1.54 -7.25 -12.03
CA GLN A 192 -1.93 -6.72 -13.33
C GLN A 192 -2.78 -5.47 -13.15
N THR A 193 -2.75 -4.60 -14.15
CA THR A 193 -3.62 -3.44 -14.30
C THR A 193 -4.95 -3.88 -14.89
N LEU A 194 -6.04 -3.53 -14.22
CA LEU A 194 -7.38 -3.62 -14.78
C LEU A 194 -8.05 -2.25 -14.77
N CYS A 195 -8.74 -1.89 -15.85
CA CYS A 195 -9.63 -0.74 -15.79
C CYS A 195 -10.75 -1.02 -14.78
N THR A 196 -11.34 0.03 -14.20
CA THR A 196 -12.33 -0.09 -13.12
C THR A 196 -13.52 -0.97 -13.50
N VAL A 197 -13.92 -0.94 -14.78
CA VAL A 197 -14.98 -1.80 -15.33
C VAL A 197 -14.59 -3.29 -15.26
N CYS A 198 -13.43 -3.66 -15.81
CA CYS A 198 -12.94 -5.04 -15.80
C CYS A 198 -12.70 -5.52 -14.37
N HIS A 199 -12.12 -4.68 -13.51
CA HIS A 199 -11.90 -4.99 -12.11
C HIS A 199 -13.21 -5.28 -11.35
N ARG A 200 -14.27 -4.48 -11.58
CA ARG A 200 -15.59 -4.72 -10.98
C ARG A 200 -16.21 -6.03 -11.45
N SER A 201 -16.15 -6.31 -12.76
CA SER A 201 -16.64 -7.57 -13.32
C SER A 201 -15.94 -8.77 -12.67
N ARG A 202 -14.61 -8.71 -12.58
CA ARG A 202 -13.78 -9.74 -11.98
C ARG A 202 -14.05 -9.92 -10.48
N THR A 203 -14.16 -8.83 -9.73
CA THR A 203 -14.51 -8.86 -8.30
C THR A 203 -15.85 -9.55 -8.08
N ALA A 204 -16.86 -9.23 -8.90
CA ALA A 204 -18.17 -9.86 -8.84
C ALA A 204 -18.11 -11.36 -9.16
N GLN A 205 -17.35 -11.76 -10.19
CA GLN A 205 -17.13 -13.17 -10.53
C GLN A 205 -16.46 -13.92 -9.37
N GLN A 206 -15.37 -13.40 -8.82
CA GLN A 206 -14.67 -14.02 -7.71
C GLN A 206 -15.55 -14.11 -6.45
N ALA A 207 -16.41 -13.11 -6.19
CA ALA A 207 -17.36 -13.16 -5.08
C ALA A 207 -18.38 -14.31 -5.26
N ARG A 208 -18.88 -14.53 -6.49
CA ARG A 208 -19.76 -15.66 -6.81
C ARG A 208 -19.05 -17.00 -6.61
N GLU A 209 -17.83 -17.14 -7.11
CA GLU A 209 -17.01 -18.36 -6.94
C GLU A 209 -16.78 -18.68 -5.47
N ARG A 210 -16.39 -17.69 -4.66
CA ARG A 210 -16.19 -17.88 -3.21
C ARG A 210 -17.48 -18.30 -2.50
N SER A 211 -18.62 -17.73 -2.88
CA SER A 211 -19.92 -18.10 -2.34
C SER A 211 -20.27 -19.56 -2.66
N GLN A 212 -20.08 -19.98 -3.92
CA GLN A 212 -20.30 -21.36 -4.37
C GLN A 212 -19.37 -22.34 -3.65
N MET A 213 -18.08 -22.03 -3.54
CA MET A 213 -17.11 -22.86 -2.82
C MET A 213 -17.52 -23.06 -1.35
N ARG A 214 -17.92 -21.99 -0.64
CA ARG A 214 -18.42 -22.10 0.74
C ARG A 214 -19.66 -23.00 0.84
N LYS A 215 -20.60 -22.90 -0.11
CA LYS A 215 -21.79 -23.78 -0.16
C LYS A 215 -21.39 -25.24 -0.39
N SER A 216 -20.48 -25.50 -1.31
CA SER A 216 -20.00 -26.86 -1.59
C SER A 216 -19.29 -27.49 -0.40
N VAL A 217 -18.42 -26.75 0.30
CA VAL A 217 -17.76 -27.21 1.53
C VAL A 217 -18.78 -27.49 2.63
N LYS A 218 -19.80 -26.64 2.80
CA LYS A 218 -20.87 -26.87 3.76
C LYS A 218 -21.68 -28.14 3.42
N ALA A 219 -22.02 -28.33 2.15
CA ALA A 219 -22.72 -29.52 1.68
C ALA A 219 -21.88 -30.79 1.89
N SER A 220 -20.60 -30.75 1.54
CA SER A 220 -19.66 -31.86 1.76
C SER A 220 -19.53 -32.21 3.24
N LYS A 221 -19.40 -31.22 4.14
CA LYS A 221 -19.37 -31.44 5.59
C LYS A 221 -20.64 -32.11 6.10
N VAL A 222 -21.81 -31.69 5.62
CA VAL A 222 -23.10 -32.31 5.98
C VAL A 222 -23.19 -33.74 5.43
N ALA A 223 -22.72 -33.98 4.21
CA ALA A 223 -22.72 -35.30 3.60
C ALA A 223 -21.73 -36.27 4.29
N SER A 224 -20.58 -35.78 4.77
CA SER A 224 -19.62 -36.58 5.53
C SER A 224 -20.02 -36.83 6.98
N ASP A 225 -20.96 -36.06 7.52
CA ASP A 225 -21.45 -36.19 8.90
C ASP A 225 -22.55 -37.25 8.99
N ILE A 226 -22.14 -38.52 9.00
CA ILE A 226 -23.04 -39.67 9.07
C ILE A 226 -23.81 -39.77 10.40
N THR A 227 -23.38 -39.06 11.45
CA THR A 227 -23.99 -39.14 12.80
C THR A 227 -25.45 -38.67 12.80
N ARG A 228 -25.81 -37.78 11.87
CA ARG A 228 -27.19 -37.29 11.67
C ARG A 228 -28.16 -38.36 11.20
N PHE A 229 -27.68 -39.45 10.61
CA PHE A 229 -28.52 -40.56 10.18
C PHE A 229 -28.83 -41.57 11.29
N PHE A 230 -28.12 -41.50 12.42
CA PHE A 230 -28.24 -42.46 13.53
C PHE A 230 -29.01 -41.93 14.75
N ILE A 231 -29.86 -40.92 14.58
CA ILE A 231 -30.75 -40.47 15.67
C ILE A 231 -31.78 -41.59 15.93
N ARG A 232 -31.54 -42.39 16.98
CA ARG A 232 -32.46 -43.43 17.47
C ARG A 232 -33.74 -42.77 18.00
N LYS A 233 -34.89 -43.30 17.55
CA LYS A 233 -36.20 -43.09 18.19
C LYS A 233 -36.27 -43.81 19.53
#